data_AF-A0AAW6C3N1-F1
#
_entry.id   AF-A0AAW6C3N1-F1
#
_cell.length_a   1.000
_cell.length_b   1.000
_cell.length_c   1.000
_cell.angle_alpha   90.00
_cell.angle_beta   90.00
_cell.angle_gamma   90.00
#
_symmetry.space_group_name_H-M   'P 1'
#
loop_
_entity.id
_entity.type
_entity.pdbx_description
1 polymer ?
#
loop_
_entity_poly.entity_id
_entity_poly.type
_entity_poly.pdbx_seq_one_letter_code
_entity_poly.pdbx_strand_id
1 'polypeptide(L)' 'CPGSTWSCFGVGHCALEMLYGAVALGGHIRVGMEDNVMYAKGVLAESNVQFVERARRVIEEYGKQVATPAEAREILSLGK' A
#
# COMPACT_ATOMS: atom_id res chain seq x y z
N CYS A 1 20.95 -4.74 0.34
CA CYS A 1 20.98 -4.38 1.77
C CYS A 1 20.25 -5.47 2.56
N PRO A 2 20.92 -6.55 2.97
CA PRO A 2 20.31 -7.56 3.85
C PRO A 2 19.83 -6.90 5.16
N GLY A 3 18.62 -7.21 5.60
CA GLY A 3 18.04 -6.68 6.85
C GLY A 3 17.25 -5.37 6.72
N SER A 4 17.22 -4.72 5.55
CA SER A 4 16.35 -3.56 5.31
C SER A 4 14.94 -3.99 4.91
N THR A 5 13.93 -3.24 5.34
CA THR A 5 12.57 -3.30 4.80
C THR A 5 12.41 -2.33 3.64
N TRP A 6 11.36 -2.48 2.83
CA TRP A 6 11.09 -1.59 1.70
C TRP A 6 9.59 -1.38 1.49
N SER A 7 9.24 -0.22 0.95
CA SER A 7 7.88 0.15 0.55
C SER A 7 7.93 0.80 -0.83
N CYS A 8 6.87 0.69 -1.61
CA CYS A 8 6.74 1.44 -2.87
C CYS A 8 5.35 2.06 -3.04
N PHE A 9 5.28 3.03 -3.95
CA PHE A 9 4.06 3.66 -4.42
C PHE A 9 4.21 3.98 -5.92
N GLY A 10 3.08 4.10 -6.61
CA GLY A 10 3.03 4.53 -8.01
C GLY A 10 2.25 5.83 -8.13
N VAL A 11 2.68 6.71 -9.04
CA VAL A 11 2.06 8.01 -9.27
C VAL A 11 1.04 7.91 -10.40
N GLY A 12 -0.19 8.35 -10.13
CA GLY A 12 -1.28 8.39 -11.10
C GLY A 12 -1.58 7.01 -11.68
N HIS A 13 -1.36 6.85 -12.98
CA HIS A 13 -1.76 5.65 -13.73
C HIS A 13 -1.03 4.37 -13.28
N CYS A 14 0.19 4.47 -12.75
CA CYS A 14 0.97 3.30 -12.34
C CYS A 14 0.75 2.85 -10.88
N ALA A 15 -0.20 3.48 -10.18
CA ALA A 15 -0.47 3.21 -8.76
C ALA A 15 -0.86 1.74 -8.49
N LEU A 16 -1.62 1.12 -9.40
CA LEU A 16 -2.05 -0.26 -9.25
C LEU A 16 -0.93 -1.26 -9.52
N GLU A 17 -0.13 -1.03 -10.55
CA GLU A 17 1.02 -1.85 -10.92
C GLU A 17 2.01 -1.92 -9.76
N MET A 18 2.31 -0.78 -9.13
CA MET A 18 3.20 -0.73 -7.96
C MET A 18 2.58 -1.41 -6.74
N LEU A 19 1.28 -1.22 -6.49
CA LEU A 19 0.57 -1.90 -5.40
C LEU A 19 0.65 -3.42 -5.54
N TYR A 20 0.27 -3.97 -6.70
CA TYR A 20 0.31 -5.42 -6.93
C TYR A 20 1.74 -5.97 -6.93
N GLY A 21 2.69 -5.23 -7.51
CA GLY A 21 4.11 -5.58 -7.47
C GLY A 21 4.64 -5.68 -6.04
N ALA A 22 4.34 -4.71 -5.17
CA ALA A 22 4.74 -4.76 -3.76
C ALA A 22 4.16 -5.98 -3.04
N VAL A 23 2.87 -6.25 -3.20
CA VAL A 23 2.22 -7.42 -2.58
C VAL A 23 2.94 -8.71 -2.96
N ALA A 24 3.18 -8.90 -4.27
CA ALA A 24 3.78 -10.11 -4.84
C ALA A 24 5.24 -10.30 -4.40
N LEU A 25 6.01 -9.21 -4.30
CA LEU A 25 7.43 -9.25 -3.94
C LEU A 25 7.70 -9.17 -2.43
N GLY A 26 6.65 -9.09 -1.61
CA GLY A 26 6.79 -9.06 -0.15
C GLY A 26 7.19 -7.71 0.43
N GLY A 27 6.94 -6.61 -0.29
CA GLY A 27 7.15 -5.26 0.20
C GLY A 27 5.95 -4.68 0.95
N HIS A 28 6.13 -3.46 1.46
CA HIS A 28 5.06 -2.62 1.98
C HIS A 28 4.51 -1.68 0.88
N ILE A 29 3.33 -1.12 1.12
CA ILE A 29 2.61 -0.33 0.11
C ILE A 29 2.28 1.04 0.69
N ARG A 30 2.42 2.08 -0.12
CA ARG A 30 1.85 3.39 0.13
C ARG A 30 0.78 3.70 -0.92
N VAL A 31 -0.33 4.26 -0.45
CA VAL A 31 -1.46 4.74 -1.28
C VAL A 31 -1.98 6.06 -0.71
N GLY A 32 -2.59 6.86 -1.58
CA GLY A 32 -3.28 8.09 -1.17
C GLY A 32 -3.46 9.07 -2.33
N MET A 33 -4.26 10.10 -2.09
CA MET A 33 -4.54 11.20 -3.02
C MET A 33 -3.30 12.04 -3.36
N GLU A 34 -2.26 12.00 -2.51
CA GLU A 34 -0.94 12.57 -2.83
C GLU A 34 -0.32 11.90 -4.06
N ASP A 35 -0.50 10.58 -4.18
CA ASP A 35 0.11 9.78 -5.24
C ASP A 35 -0.84 9.62 -6.45
N ASN A 36 -2.16 9.55 -6.21
CA ASN A 36 -3.16 9.37 -7.25
C ASN A 36 -4.55 9.87 -6.81
N VAL A 37 -5.20 10.70 -7.63
CA VAL A 37 -6.57 11.23 -7.37
C VAL A 37 -7.69 10.40 -8.02
N MET A 38 -7.36 9.45 -8.90
CA MET A 38 -8.34 8.63 -9.63
C MET A 38 -8.47 7.22 -9.02
N TYR A 39 -9.67 6.83 -8.59
CA TYR A 39 -9.95 5.45 -8.18
C TYR A 39 -9.90 4.48 -9.38
N ALA A 40 -10.47 4.88 -10.51
CA ALA A 40 -10.40 4.16 -11.78
C ALA A 40 -10.25 5.17 -12.93
N LYS A 41 -10.00 4.70 -14.15
CA LYS A 41 -9.87 5.58 -15.32
C LYS A 41 -11.14 6.43 -15.49
N GLY A 42 -11.01 7.74 -15.34
CA GLY A 42 -12.12 8.69 -15.43
C GLY A 42 -13.02 8.77 -14.18
N VAL A 43 -12.67 8.07 -13.10
CA VAL A 43 -13.42 8.08 -11.83
C VAL A 43 -12.51 8.62 -10.73
N LEU A 44 -12.80 9.83 -10.25
CA LEU A 44 -12.10 10.41 -9.10
C LEU A 44 -12.39 9.58 -7.85
N ALA A 45 -11.39 9.48 -6.97
CA ALA A 45 -11.62 8.91 -5.65
C ALA A 45 -12.41 9.87 -4.78
N GLU A 46 -13.32 9.34 -3.97
CA GLU A 46 -14.14 10.12 -3.04
C GLU A 46 -13.36 10.44 -1.75
N SER A 47 -12.41 9.58 -1.38
CA SER A 47 -11.57 9.76 -0.19
C SER A 47 -10.31 8.91 -0.25
N ASN A 48 -9.34 9.23 0.63
CA ASN A 48 -8.18 8.36 0.85
C ASN A 48 -8.58 6.95 1.35
N VAL A 49 -9.71 6.83 2.04
CA VAL A 49 -10.19 5.55 2.58
C VAL A 49 -10.43 4.53 1.48
N GLN A 50 -10.96 4.95 0.32
CA GLN A 50 -11.19 4.04 -0.81
C GLN A 50 -9.89 3.36 -1.32
N PHE A 51 -8.76 4.08 -1.28
CA PHE A 51 -7.47 3.50 -1.65
C PHE A 51 -6.98 2.51 -0.61
N VAL A 52 -7.12 2.84 0.68
CA VAL A 52 -6.74 1.97 1.80
C VAL A 52 -7.58 0.69 1.82
N GLU A 53 -8.89 0.79 1.63
CA GLU A 53 -9.80 -0.35 1.56
C GLU A 53 -9.50 -1.28 0.38
N ARG A 54 -9.21 -0.70 -0.81
CA ARG A 54 -8.74 -1.49 -1.96
C ARG A 54 -7.44 -2.22 -1.64
N ALA A 55 -6.45 -1.53 -1.09
CA ALA A 55 -5.16 -2.13 -0.74
C ALA A 55 -5.34 -3.28 0.27
N ARG A 56 -6.12 -3.05 1.33
CA ARG A 56 -6.48 -4.07 2.32
C ARG A 56 -7.09 -5.30 1.67
N ARG A 57 -8.11 -5.12 0.82
CA ARG A 57 -8.78 -6.23 0.14
C ARG A 57 -7.79 -7.07 -0.68
N VAL A 58 -6.94 -6.43 -1.48
CA VAL A 58 -5.94 -7.13 -2.30
C VAL A 58 -4.91 -7.88 -1.45
N ILE A 59 -4.45 -7.27 -0.35
CA ILE A 59 -3.51 -7.92 0.58
C ILE A 59 -4.13 -9.19 1.18
N GLU A 60 -5.40 -9.11 1.61
CA GLU A 60 -6.14 -10.23 2.19
C GLU A 60 -6.45 -11.33 1.14
N GLU A 61 -6.84 -10.95 -0.09
CA GLU A 61 -7.04 -11.87 -1.22
C GLU A 61 -5.76 -12.62 -1.60
N TYR A 62 -4.59 -11.98 -1.47
CA TYR A 62 -3.28 -12.62 -1.67
C TYR A 62 -2.88 -13.59 -0.54
N GLY A 63 -3.64 -13.63 0.56
CA GLY A 63 -3.35 -14.49 1.72
C GLY A 63 -2.42 -13.86 2.76
N LYS A 64 -2.30 -12.52 2.78
CA LYS A 64 -1.55 -11.76 3.80
C LYS A 64 -2.51 -10.99 4.73
N GLN A 65 -1.95 -10.37 5.76
CA GLN A 65 -2.69 -9.53 6.70
C GLN A 65 -2.10 -8.12 6.73
N VAL A 66 -2.98 -7.13 6.91
CA VAL A 66 -2.56 -5.72 7.09
C VAL A 66 -2.01 -5.56 8.50
N ALA A 67 -0.79 -5.03 8.62
CA ALA A 67 -0.16 -4.76 9.89
C ALA A 67 -0.94 -3.71 10.70
N THR A 68 -1.08 -3.96 11.99
CA THR A 68 -1.51 -2.99 12.99
C THR A 68 -0.45 -1.90 13.16
N PRO A 69 -0.80 -0.74 13.76
CA PRO A 69 0.19 0.29 14.08
C PRO A 69 1.32 -0.20 15.01
N ALA A 70 1.05 -1.18 15.87
CA ALA A 70 2.06 -1.76 16.76
C ALA A 70 3.06 -2.62 15.98
N GLU A 71 2.56 -3.54 15.14
CA GLU A 71 3.41 -4.37 14.26
C GLU A 71 4.22 -3.51 13.29
N ALA A 72 3.63 -2.45 12.74
CA ALA A 72 4.35 -1.52 11.86
C ALA A 72 5.53 -0.84 12.57
N ARG A 73 5.39 -0.45 13.84
CA ARG A 73 6.51 0.08 14.63
C ARG A 73 7.60 -0.95 14.84
N GLU A 74 7.23 -2.19 15.15
CA GLU A 74 8.19 -3.29 15.30
C GLU A 74 8.96 -3.56 14.01
N ILE A 75 8.26 -3.70 12.88
CA ILE A 75 8.83 -3.92 11.55
C ILE A 75 9.81 -2.79 11.16
N LEU A 76 9.44 -1.54 11.44
CA LEU A 76 10.23 -0.37 11.10
C LEU A 76 11.27 -0.01 12.18
N SER A 77 11.41 -0.84 13.23
CA SER A 77 12.31 -0.59 14.36
C SER A 77 12.12 0.79 15.00
N LEU A 78 10.87 1.24 15.08
CA LEU A 78 10.49 2.49 15.74
C LEU A 78 10.24 2.20 17.22
N GLY A 79 10.80 3.03 18.10
CA GLY A 79 10.54 2.95 19.53
C GLY A 79 9.06 3.10 19.89
N LYS A 80 8.72 2.75 21.13
CA LYS A 80 7.38 2.99 21.70
C LYS A 80 7.01 4.47 21.62
#